data_AF-A0A3L7WZ00-F1
#
_entry.id   AF-A0A3L7WZ00-F1
#
_cell.length_a   1.000
_cell.length_b   1.000
_cell.length_c   1.000
_cell.angle_alpha   90.00
_cell.angle_beta   90.00
_cell.angle_gamma   90.00
#
_symmetry.space_group_name_H-M   'P 1'
#
loop_
_entity.id
_entity.type
_entity.pdbx_description
1 polymer ?
#
loop_
_entity_poly.entity_id
_entity_poly.type
_entity_poly.pdbx_seq_one_letter_code
_entity_poly.pdbx_strand_id
1 'polypeptide(L)' 'MPVIHQEGPYSFVFFSSDKGEPPHIHVQRDRRLVKYWLNSIAFAKNRGFPEHELTRIERLIVKHEAMFMEAWHDYFGS' A
#
# COMPACT_ATOMS: atom_id res chain seq x y z
N MET A 1 -9.28 9.00 3.62
CA MET A 1 -8.62 7.93 2.86
C MET A 1 -8.42 8.42 1.45
N PRO A 2 -7.28 9.07 1.15
CA PRO A 2 -6.92 9.36 -0.23
C PRO A 2 -6.55 8.08 -0.96
N VAL A 3 -7.00 7.95 -2.22
CA VAL A 3 -6.46 6.97 -3.16
C VAL A 3 -5.23 7.61 -3.80
N ILE A 4 -4.07 7.00 -3.57
CA ILE A 4 -2.77 7.49 -4.05
C ILE A 4 -2.55 7.06 -5.50
N HIS A 5 -2.90 5.82 -5.80
CA HIS A 5 -2.78 5.24 -7.13
C HIS A 5 -3.82 4.15 -7.34
N GLN A 6 -4.15 3.87 -8.59
CA GLN A 6 -5.01 2.76 -8.94
C GLN A 6 -4.45 2.05 -10.18
N GLU A 7 -4.23 0.74 -10.08
CA GLU A 7 -3.77 -0.07 -11.21
C GLU A 7 -4.60 -1.35 -11.33
N GLY A 8 -5.37 -1.42 -12.41
CA GLY A 8 -6.36 -2.47 -12.61
C GLY A 8 -7.39 -2.47 -11.47
N PRO A 9 -7.59 -3.61 -10.78
CA PRO A 9 -8.59 -3.71 -9.71
C PRO A 9 -8.02 -3.33 -8.33
N TYR A 10 -6.78 -2.89 -8.24
CA TYR A 10 -6.12 -2.59 -6.97
C TYR A 10 -6.07 -1.08 -6.73
N SER A 11 -6.63 -0.65 -5.60
CA SER A 11 -6.56 0.74 -5.13
C SER A 11 -5.53 0.85 -4.01
N PHE A 12 -4.53 1.70 -4.21
CA PHE A 12 -3.45 1.97 -3.26
C PHE A 12 -3.80 3.20 -2.42
N VAL A 13 -3.80 3.04 -1.10
CA VAL A 13 -4.46 3.97 -0.18
C VAL A 13 -3.68 4.13 1.12
N PHE A 14 -3.80 5.31 1.73
CA PHE A 14 -3.35 5.58 3.10
C PHE A 14 -4.55 5.84 4.01
N PHE A 15 -4.51 5.36 5.25
CA PHE A 15 -5.49 5.74 6.26
C PHE A 15 -4.94 6.86 7.13
N SER A 16 -5.74 7.89 7.40
CA SER A 16 -5.33 9.00 8.28
C SER A 16 -4.96 8.54 9.69
N SER A 17 -5.50 7.39 10.13
CA SER A 17 -5.18 6.76 11.41
C SER A 17 -3.77 6.18 11.49
N ASP A 18 -3.07 6.03 10.37
CA ASP A 18 -1.73 5.43 10.29
C ASP A 18 -0.62 6.42 10.69
N LYS A 19 -0.98 7.65 11.11
CA LYS A 19 -0.02 8.66 11.57
C LYS A 19 0.79 8.13 12.76
N GLY A 20 2.11 8.20 12.64
CA GLY A 20 3.05 7.72 13.66
C GLY A 20 3.60 6.31 13.43
N GLU A 21 3.10 5.60 12.41
CA GLU A 21 3.71 4.34 11.97
C GLU A 21 4.83 4.57 10.92
N PRO A 22 5.72 3.58 10.71
CA PRO A 22 6.66 3.60 9.60
C PRO A 22 5.96 3.62 8.23
N PRO A 23 6.63 4.08 7.16
CA PRO A 23 6.07 4.15 5.82
C PRO A 23 5.49 2.82 5.32
N HIS A 24 4.22 2.85 4.96
CA HIS A 24 3.51 1.67 4.46
C HIS A 24 2.35 2.04 3.54
N ILE A 25 1.87 1.08 2.78
CA ILE A 25 0.74 1.25 1.88
C ILE A 25 -0.29 0.16 2.09
N HIS A 26 -1.56 0.54 2.00
CA HIS A 26 -2.65 -0.43 1.94
C HIS A 26 -3.09 -0.59 0.49
N VAL A 27 -3.45 -1.82 0.13
CA VAL A 27 -3.97 -2.17 -1.17
C VAL A 27 -5.33 -2.82 -0.99
N GLN A 28 -6.35 -2.19 -1.57
CA GLN A 28 -7.73 -2.61 -1.44
C GLN A 28 -8.25 -3.16 -2.78
N ARG A 29 -9.06 -4.22 -2.69
CA ARG A 29 -9.92 -4.71 -3.78
C ARG A 29 -11.16 -5.36 -3.19
N ASP A 30 -12.35 -4.91 -3.59
CA ASP A 30 -13.62 -5.39 -3.07
C ASP A 30 -13.66 -5.36 -1.52
N ARG A 31 -13.83 -6.52 -0.88
CA ARG A 31 -13.79 -6.71 0.59
C ARG A 31 -12.41 -7.14 1.11
N ARG A 32 -11.38 -7.07 0.28
CA ARG A 32 -10.00 -7.51 0.58
C ARG A 32 -9.12 -6.29 0.83
N LEU A 33 -8.21 -6.44 1.77
CA LEU A 33 -7.24 -5.41 2.13
C LEU A 33 -5.91 -6.07 2.47
N VAL A 34 -4.81 -5.53 1.98
CA VAL A 34 -3.46 -5.95 2.36
C VAL A 34 -2.62 -4.73 2.69
N LYS A 35 -1.69 -4.88 3.63
CA LYS A 35 -0.73 -3.87 4.05
C LYS A 35 0.69 -4.34 3.76
N TYR A 36 1.49 -3.43 3.22
CA TYR A 36 2.92 -3.62 2.94
C TYR A 36 3.74 -2.45 3.49
N TRP A 37 4.89 -2.74 4.09
CA TRP A 37 5.89 -1.74 4.47
C TRP A 37 6.65 -1.26 3.24
N LEU A 38 6.89 0.05 3.11
CA LEU A 38 7.63 0.60 1.97
C LEU A 38 9.15 0.54 2.16
N ASN A 39 9.67 0.72 3.38
CA ASN A 39 11.13 0.76 3.64
C ASN A 39 11.93 -0.48 3.21
N SER A 40 11.27 -1.63 3.04
CA SER A 40 11.91 -2.86 2.56
C SER A 40 10.97 -3.70 1.68
N ILE A 41 9.85 -3.10 1.23
CA ILE A 41 8.75 -3.78 0.51
C ILE A 41 8.46 -5.15 1.13
N ALA A 42 7.99 -5.11 2.37
CA ALA A 42 7.74 -6.31 3.15
C ALA A 42 6.25 -6.48 3.43
N PHE A 43 5.77 -7.70 3.28
CA PHE A 43 4.42 -8.09 3.65
C PHE A 43 4.18 -7.85 5.15
N ALA A 44 3.11 -7.13 5.50
CA ALA A 44 2.77 -6.84 6.89
C ALA A 44 1.51 -7.58 7.36
N LYS A 45 0.42 -7.46 6.59
CA LYS A 45 -0.88 -8.03 6.97
C LYS A 45 -1.75 -8.26 5.74
N ASN A 46 -2.39 -9.43 5.68
CA ASN A 46 -3.34 -9.79 4.63
C ASN A 46 -4.73 -10.00 5.23
N ARG A 47 -5.74 -9.45 4.57
CA ARG A 47 -7.14 -9.74 4.80
C ARG A 47 -7.82 -10.12 3.49
N GLY A 48 -7.74 -11.41 3.15
CA GLY A 48 -8.56 -12.03 2.10
C GLY A 48 -7.95 -12.09 0.70
N PHE A 49 -6.69 -11.67 0.49
CA PHE A 49 -5.99 -11.90 -0.77
C PHE A 49 -5.36 -13.30 -0.83
N PRO A 50 -5.45 -14.00 -1.96
CA PRO A 50 -4.68 -15.23 -2.18
C PRO A 50 -3.22 -14.92 -2.49
N GLU A 51 -2.31 -15.87 -2.24
CA GLU A 51 -0.85 -15.68 -2.40
C GLU A 51 -0.44 -15.20 -3.80
N HIS A 52 -1.03 -15.74 -4.86
CA HIS A 52 -0.71 -15.31 -6.23
C HIS A 52 -1.05 -13.84 -6.50
N GLU A 53 -2.07 -13.29 -5.81
CA GLU A 53 -2.38 -11.87 -5.89
C GLU A 53 -1.43 -11.05 -5.02
N LEU A 54 -1.00 -11.56 -3.86
CA LEU A 54 0.01 -10.90 -3.05
C LEU A 54 1.30 -10.68 -3.83
N THR A 55 1.79 -11.69 -4.56
CA THR A 55 2.96 -11.56 -5.43
C THR A 55 2.75 -10.52 -6.52
N ARG A 56 1.54 -10.42 -7.08
CA ARG A 56 1.22 -9.40 -8.09
C ARG A 56 1.21 -8.01 -7.48
N ILE A 57 0.58 -7.85 -6.32
CA ILE A 57 0.50 -6.58 -5.59
C ILE A 57 1.90 -6.11 -5.19
N GLU A 58 2.73 -7.00 -4.66
CA GLU A 58 4.12 -6.70 -4.32
C GLU A 58 4.91 -6.18 -5.52
N ARG A 59 4.80 -6.83 -6.70
CA ARG A 59 5.43 -6.32 -7.93
C ARG A 59 4.94 -4.93 -8.34
N LEU A 60 3.67 -4.63 -8.13
CA LEU A 60 3.12 -3.29 -8.38
C LEU A 60 3.67 -2.27 -7.38
N ILE A 61 3.86 -2.67 -6.12
CA ILE A 61 4.47 -1.82 -5.09
C ILE A 61 5.92 -1.51 -5.44
N VAL A 62 6.72 -2.52 -5.80
CA VAL A 62 8.11 -2.34 -6.26
C VAL A 62 8.18 -1.40 -7.46
N LYS A 63 7.29 -1.58 -8.44
CA LYS A 63 7.25 -0.75 -9.65
C LYS A 63 7.03 0.74 -9.33
N HIS A 64 6.25 1.05 -8.29
CA HIS A 64 5.85 2.42 -7.93
C HIS A 64 6.40 2.86 -6.56
N GLU A 65 7.45 2.20 -6.07
CA GLU A 65 7.99 2.41 -4.71
C GLU A 65 8.32 3.88 -4.43
N ALA A 66 9.05 4.52 -5.35
CA ALA A 66 9.45 5.91 -5.21
C ALA A 66 8.25 6.86 -5.07
N MET A 67 7.21 6.68 -5.91
CA MET A 67 5.98 7.45 -5.86
C MET A 67 5.25 7.25 -4.52
N PHE A 68 5.16 6.01 -4.04
CA PHE A 68 4.49 5.72 -2.78
C PHE A 68 5.23 6.26 -1.57
N MET A 69 6.57 6.25 -1.60
CA MET A 69 7.39 6.83 -0.54
C MET A 69 7.25 8.35 -0.50
N GLU A 70 7.29 9.02 -1.66
CA GLU A 70 7.06 10.46 -1.77
C GLU A 70 5.66 10.84 -1.27
N ALA A 71 4.62 10.16 -1.75
CA ALA A 71 3.25 10.40 -1.32
C ALA A 71 3.04 10.16 0.19
N TRP A 72 3.76 9.20 0.78
CA TRP A 72 3.73 8.98 2.23
C TRP A 72 4.29 10.19 2.98
N HIS A 73 5.45 10.70 2.55
CA HIS A 73 6.06 11.88 3.15
C HIS A 73 5.20 13.13 2.98
N ASP A 74 4.59 13.34 1.83
CA ASP A 74 3.68 14.46 1.61
C ASP A 74 2.45 14.39 2.50
N TYR A 75 1.89 13.19 2.70
CA TYR A 75 0.66 13.01 3.46
C TYR A 75 0.86 13.00 4.99
N PHE A 76 1.96 12.43 5.49
CA PHE A 76 2.22 12.28 6.94
C PHE A 76 3.37 13.13 7.48
N GLY A 77 4.21 13.71 6.62
CA GLY A 77 5.38 14.51 6.99
C GLY A 77 5.07 15.97 7.36
N SER A 78 3.79 16.35 7.42
CA SER A 78 3.32 17.66 7.94
C SER A 78 2.83 17.59 9.40
#